data_AF-A0A4R4UFI9-F1
#
_entry.id   AF-A0A4R4UFI9-F1
#
_cell.length_a   1.000
_cell.length_b   1.000
_cell.length_c   1.000
_cell.angle_alpha   90.00
_cell.angle_beta   90.00
_cell.angle_gamma   90.00
#
_symmetry.space_group_name_H-M   'P 1'
#
loop_
_entity.id
_entity.type
_entity.pdbx_description
1 polymer ?
#
loop_
_entity_poly.entity_id
_entity_poly.type
_entity_poly.pdbx_seq_one_letter_code
_entity_poly.pdbx_strand_id
1 'polypeptide(L)'
;MMRLDEGGRIDRTRTLRFTFDGTEFSGHPGDTLASALLASGRVEVARSTYLGRPRGVLTADLTEPNALVRVGGNPFAQATEVPLREGLEAESIPGVGRLTSGDAPKCHRRNAHTDIAVIGGGPAGVAAALAAGQSGARVLLVEHGPDLGGERPIGWITDAVTTLTDHGRGRGDVGPGGRS
;
A
#
# COMPACT_ATOMS: atom_id res chain seq x y z
N MET A 1 13.18 17.80 5.79
CA MET A 1 12.12 18.14 4.80
C MET A 1 10.84 18.30 5.59
N MET A 2 10.04 19.34 5.35
CA MET A 2 8.77 19.54 6.06
C MET A 2 7.61 19.14 5.15
N ARG A 3 6.54 18.61 5.75
CA ARG A 3 5.27 18.36 5.05
C ARG A 3 4.73 19.67 4.49
N LEU A 4 4.12 19.62 3.31
CA LEU A 4 3.44 20.78 2.70
C LEU A 4 2.19 21.14 3.52
N ASP A 5 1.93 22.44 3.65
CA ASP A 5 0.76 22.97 4.37
C ASP A 5 -0.55 22.48 3.76
N GLU A 6 -0.62 22.42 2.42
CA GLU A 6 -1.77 21.97 1.65
C GLU A 6 -1.42 20.86 0.65
N GLY A 7 -2.44 20.16 0.15
CA GLY A 7 -2.30 19.08 -0.85
C GLY A 7 -1.90 17.73 -0.25
N GLY A 8 -1.50 16.78 -1.10
CA GLY A 8 -1.21 15.40 -0.69
C GLY A 8 -2.48 14.59 -0.37
N ARG A 9 -2.36 13.25 -0.39
CA ARG A 9 -3.48 12.32 -0.14
C ARG A 9 -3.53 11.88 1.32
N ILE A 10 -3.60 12.85 2.22
CA ILE A 10 -3.63 12.61 3.66
C ILE A 10 -4.80 13.33 4.32
N ASP A 11 -5.41 12.67 5.29
CA ASP A 11 -6.45 13.25 6.14
C ASP A 11 -5.81 13.98 7.33
N ARG A 12 -5.62 15.30 7.20
CA ARG A 12 -5.04 16.13 8.26
C ARG A 12 -5.98 16.36 9.46
N THR A 13 -7.25 15.99 9.36
CA THR A 13 -8.21 16.16 10.46
C THR A 13 -7.98 15.15 11.59
N ARG A 14 -7.19 14.11 11.32
CA ARG A 14 -6.88 13.03 12.27
C ARG A 14 -5.38 12.85 12.38
N THR A 15 -4.92 12.56 13.59
CA THR A 15 -3.53 12.22 13.87
C THR A 15 -3.44 10.76 14.27
N LEU A 16 -2.45 10.06 13.71
CA LEU A 16 -2.08 8.70 14.08
C LEU A 16 -0.75 8.73 14.82
N ARG A 17 -0.63 7.94 15.89
CA ARG A 17 0.64 7.70 16.59
C ARG A 17 1.26 6.38 16.15
N PHE A 18 2.58 6.37 16.03
CA PHE A 18 3.35 5.19 15.65
C PHE A 18 4.76 5.25 16.25
N THR A 19 5.45 4.11 16.24
CA THR A 19 6.80 3.97 16.79
C THR A 19 7.76 3.46 15.73
N PHE A 20 8.92 4.10 15.63
CA PHE A 20 10.00 3.69 14.75
C PHE A 20 11.33 3.67 15.52
N ASP A 21 12.04 2.54 15.51
CA ASP A 21 13.26 2.31 16.30
C ASP A 21 13.08 2.69 17.79
N GLY A 22 11.92 2.38 18.36
CA GLY A 22 11.57 2.71 19.76
C GLY A 22 11.26 4.18 20.04
N THR A 23 11.31 5.06 19.02
CA THR A 23 10.95 6.48 19.14
C THR A 23 9.52 6.70 18.64
N GLU A 24 8.72 7.45 19.39
CA GLU A 24 7.35 7.79 19.02
C GLU A 24 7.31 8.95 18.00
N PHE A 25 6.43 8.81 17.02
CA PHE A 25 6.18 9.79 15.96
C PHE A 25 4.68 9.92 15.71
N SER A 26 4.31 10.97 14.98
CA SER A 26 2.92 11.24 14.58
C SER A 26 2.82 11.44 13.08
N GLY A 27 1.75 10.92 12.48
CA GLY A 27 1.41 11.14 11.07
C GLY A 27 -0.10 11.23 10.87
N HIS A 28 -0.54 11.07 9.63
CA HIS A 28 -1.95 11.20 9.25
C HIS A 28 -2.42 9.96 8.48
N PRO A 29 -3.72 9.61 8.52
CA PRO A 29 -4.27 8.61 7.61
C PRO A 29 -3.96 8.98 6.15
N GLY A 30 -3.55 8.00 5.36
CA GLY A 30 -3.07 8.19 3.97
C GLY A 30 -1.55 8.32 3.86
N ASP A 31 -0.84 8.52 4.98
CA ASP A 31 0.62 8.40 4.98
C ASP A 31 1.08 6.96 4.79
N THR A 32 2.30 6.85 4.27
CA THR A 32 3.14 5.66 4.40
C THR A 32 4.12 5.88 5.54
N LEU A 33 4.74 4.82 6.05
CA LEU A 33 5.77 4.95 7.08
C LEU A 33 6.89 5.90 6.62
N ALA A 34 7.32 5.79 5.36
CA ALA A 34 8.32 6.67 4.77
C ALA A 34 7.87 8.14 4.75
N SER A 35 6.65 8.44 4.28
CA SER A 35 6.16 9.83 4.21
C SER A 35 6.02 10.45 5.60
N ALA A 36 5.57 9.67 6.58
CA ALA A 36 5.44 10.11 7.97
C ALA A 36 6.81 10.41 8.61
N LEU A 37 7.79 9.50 8.44
CA LEU A 37 9.15 9.71 8.96
C LEU A 37 9.81 10.95 8.37
N LEU A 38 9.70 11.14 7.05
CA LEU A 38 10.22 12.33 6.38
C LEU A 38 9.54 13.60 6.88
N ALA A 39 8.22 13.58 7.08
CA ALA A 39 7.45 14.70 7.60
C ALA A 39 7.82 15.08 9.05
N SER A 40 8.20 14.08 9.87
CA SER A 40 8.73 14.29 11.22
C SER A 40 10.22 14.67 11.24
N GLY A 41 10.87 14.84 10.09
CA GLY A 41 12.28 15.21 9.98
C GLY A 41 13.26 14.04 10.16
N ARG A 42 12.78 12.80 10.25
CA ARG A 42 13.61 11.59 10.35
C ARG A 42 14.08 11.16 8.96
N VAL A 43 15.29 11.59 8.58
CA VAL A 43 15.88 11.31 7.25
C VAL A 43 16.63 9.98 7.21
N GLU A 44 17.35 9.59 8.27
CA GLU A 44 17.99 8.27 8.36
C GLU A 44 16.93 7.23 8.75
N VAL A 45 16.66 6.30 7.85
CA VAL A 45 15.63 5.24 8.00
C VAL A 45 16.26 3.85 8.01
N ALA A 46 17.48 3.70 7.48
CA ALA A 46 18.20 2.43 7.48
C ALA A 46 19.71 2.63 7.45
N ARG A 47 20.45 1.52 7.46
CA ARG A 47 21.90 1.49 7.21
C ARG A 47 22.25 0.53 6.09
N SER A 48 23.25 0.87 5.29
CA SER A 48 23.70 0.00 4.20
C SER A 48 24.27 -1.32 4.74
N THR A 49 23.95 -2.43 4.10
CA THR A 49 24.30 -3.79 4.55
C THR A 49 25.78 -4.01 4.81
N TYR A 50 26.65 -3.60 3.89
CA TYR A 50 28.08 -3.91 4.00
C TYR A 50 28.88 -2.85 4.77
N LEU A 51 28.54 -1.58 4.59
CA LEU A 51 29.37 -0.46 5.06
C LEU A 51 28.78 0.28 6.27
N GLY A 52 27.59 -0.12 6.73
CA GLY A 52 26.90 0.54 7.86
C GLY A 52 26.61 2.03 7.67
N ARG A 53 26.65 2.55 6.43
CA ARG A 53 26.44 3.97 6.15
C ARG A 53 24.97 4.34 6.40
N PRO A 54 24.69 5.51 7.00
CA PRO A 54 23.34 6.07 7.06
C PRO A 54 22.67 6.08 5.69
N ARG A 55 21.42 5.62 5.63
CA ARG A 55 20.58 5.65 4.43
C ARG A 55 19.21 6.23 4.77
N GLY A 56 18.69 7.05 3.86
CA GLY A 56 17.32 7.53 3.90
C GLY A 56 16.47 6.92 2.79
N VAL A 57 15.22 7.36 2.75
CA VAL A 57 14.29 7.11 1.64
C VAL A 57 14.85 7.72 0.36
N LEU A 58 14.79 6.99 -0.75
CA LEU A 58 15.29 7.39 -2.07
C LEU A 58 14.16 7.55 -3.10
N THR A 59 13.19 6.64 -3.09
CA THR A 59 12.04 6.63 -4.00
C THR A 59 10.73 6.71 -3.20
N ALA A 60 9.59 6.67 -3.89
CA ALA A 60 8.27 6.78 -3.27
C ALA A 60 7.34 5.61 -3.65
N ASP A 61 7.94 4.46 -3.98
CA ASP A 61 7.24 3.29 -4.53
C ASP A 61 7.97 1.98 -4.16
N LEU A 62 7.53 0.89 -4.79
CA LEU A 62 8.11 -0.46 -4.72
C LEU A 62 9.55 -0.60 -5.23
N THR A 63 10.16 0.46 -5.80
CA THR A 63 11.56 0.44 -6.24
C THR A 63 12.54 0.90 -5.16
N GLU A 64 12.04 1.25 -3.96
CA GLU A 64 12.84 1.75 -2.85
C GLU A 64 13.90 0.72 -2.41
N PRO A 65 15.21 1.03 -2.53
CA PRO A 65 16.27 0.08 -2.25
C PRO A 65 16.83 0.16 -0.83
N ASN A 66 16.56 1.25 -0.09
CA ASN A 66 17.23 1.53 1.18
C ASN A 66 16.31 1.40 2.39
N ALA A 67 15.13 2.04 2.35
CA ALA A 67 14.23 2.18 3.48
C ALA A 67 13.43 0.90 3.75
N LEU A 68 14.16 -0.17 4.03
CA LEU A 68 13.64 -1.48 4.38
C LEU A 68 13.50 -1.56 5.90
N VAL A 69 12.38 -2.11 6.35
CA VAL A 69 11.99 -2.15 7.76
C VAL A 69 11.36 -3.48 8.12
N ARG A 70 11.41 -3.82 9.40
CA ARG A 70 10.61 -4.87 9.99
C ARG A 70 9.33 -4.27 10.55
N VAL A 71 8.19 -4.84 10.19
CA VAL A 71 6.86 -4.41 10.65
C VAL A 71 6.00 -5.64 10.89
N GLY A 72 5.57 -5.85 12.14
CA GLY A 72 4.84 -7.07 12.52
C GLY A 72 5.63 -8.33 12.12
N GLY A 73 4.97 -9.25 11.40
CA GLY A 73 5.59 -10.48 10.89
C GLY A 73 6.39 -10.31 9.58
N ASN A 74 6.41 -9.13 8.96
CA ASN A 74 7.18 -8.89 7.74
C ASN A 74 8.60 -8.41 8.09
N PRO A 75 9.65 -9.18 7.80
CA PRO A 75 11.02 -8.83 8.16
C PRO A 75 11.73 -7.92 7.15
N PHE A 76 11.08 -7.56 6.04
CA PHE A 76 11.70 -6.90 4.89
C PHE A 76 10.72 -6.00 4.11
N ALA A 77 9.85 -5.29 4.83
CA ALA A 77 8.88 -4.39 4.22
C ALA A 77 9.56 -3.10 3.72
N GLN A 78 9.11 -2.56 2.60
CA GLN A 78 9.52 -1.24 2.13
C GLN A 78 8.70 -0.18 2.86
N ALA A 79 9.36 0.76 3.55
CA ALA A 79 8.68 1.82 4.30
C ALA A 79 7.79 2.70 3.41
N THR A 80 8.09 2.78 2.12
CA THR A 80 7.30 3.48 1.09
C THR A 80 5.95 2.82 0.82
N GLU A 81 5.81 1.52 1.09
CA GLU A 81 4.61 0.72 0.82
C GLU A 81 3.84 0.34 2.09
N VAL A 82 4.39 0.63 3.27
CA VAL A 82 3.73 0.34 4.56
C VAL A 82 2.73 1.45 4.88
N PRO A 83 1.40 1.20 4.84
CA PRO A 83 0.41 2.21 5.17
C PRO A 83 0.47 2.52 6.66
N LEU A 84 0.42 3.81 7.00
CA LEU A 84 0.41 4.24 8.38
C LEU A 84 -0.92 3.89 9.05
N ARG A 85 -0.84 3.38 10.28
CA ARG A 85 -1.98 3.00 11.11
C ARG A 85 -1.66 3.31 12.58
N GLU A 86 -2.70 3.54 13.37
CA GLU A 86 -2.54 3.79 14.81
C GLU A 86 -1.81 2.63 15.48
N GLY A 87 -0.83 2.96 16.33
CA GLY A 87 -0.03 1.99 17.06
C GLY A 87 0.86 1.13 16.16
N LEU A 88 1.20 1.60 14.96
CA LEU A 88 2.17 0.89 14.11
C LEU A 88 3.54 0.90 14.77
N GLU A 89 4.15 -0.27 14.89
CA GLU A 89 5.53 -0.44 15.33
C GLU A 89 6.39 -0.94 14.18
N ALA A 90 7.51 -0.26 13.96
CA ALA A 90 8.44 -0.54 12.89
C ALA A 90 9.89 -0.40 13.37
N GLU A 91 10.78 -1.19 12.79
CA GLU A 91 12.21 -1.16 13.10
C GLU A 91 13.04 -1.14 11.83
N SER A 92 14.08 -0.31 11.81
CA SER A 92 15.07 -0.30 10.74
C SER A 92 15.83 -1.62 10.66
N ILE A 93 16.21 -2.01 9.45
CA ILE A 93 17.08 -3.18 9.23
C ILE A 93 18.29 -2.79 8.35
N PRO A 94 19.45 -3.43 8.54
CA PRO A 94 20.63 -3.18 7.70
C PRO A 94 20.57 -3.98 6.38
N GLY A 95 19.40 -4.04 5.75
CA GLY A 95 19.16 -4.85 4.54
C GLY A 95 19.25 -6.37 4.76
N VAL A 96 19.14 -6.84 6.01
CA VAL A 96 19.03 -8.27 6.34
C VAL A 96 17.82 -8.49 7.23
N GLY A 97 16.78 -9.14 6.69
CA GLY A 97 15.57 -9.50 7.42
C GLY A 97 15.76 -10.76 8.26
N ARG A 98 15.13 -10.81 9.43
CA ARG A 98 15.07 -12.00 10.27
C ARG A 98 13.62 -12.42 10.47
N LEU A 99 13.30 -13.64 10.06
CA LEU A 99 11.99 -14.22 10.31
C LEU A 99 11.86 -14.56 11.80
N THR A 100 10.73 -14.19 12.39
CA THR A 100 10.33 -14.67 13.70
C THR A 100 9.81 -16.10 13.55
N SER A 101 10.12 -16.98 14.51
CA SER A 101 9.50 -18.30 14.57
C SER A 101 8.01 -18.14 14.88
N GLY A 102 7.15 -18.60 13.97
CA GLY A 102 5.70 -18.50 14.06
C GLY A 102 5.05 -19.13 12.83
N ASP A 103 3.74 -19.35 12.88
CA ASP A 103 3.01 -19.89 11.73
C ASP A 103 3.02 -18.87 10.57
N ALA A 104 3.22 -19.38 9.36
CA ALA A 104 3.08 -18.56 8.17
C ALA A 104 1.65 -17.98 8.08
N PRO A 105 1.49 -16.73 7.62
CA PRO A 105 0.18 -16.13 7.44
C PRO A 105 -0.69 -17.01 6.53
N LYS A 106 -1.97 -17.18 6.90
CA LYS A 106 -2.92 -17.97 6.10
C LYS A 106 -3.14 -17.30 4.75
N CYS A 107 -2.91 -18.04 3.68
CA CYS A 107 -3.13 -17.59 2.31
C CYS A 107 -4.37 -18.28 1.72
N HIS A 108 -5.37 -17.49 1.36
CA HIS A 108 -6.55 -17.98 0.64
C HIS A 108 -6.37 -17.73 -0.85
N ARG A 109 -6.41 -18.79 -1.65
CA ARG A 109 -6.42 -18.67 -3.12
C ARG A 109 -7.84 -18.40 -3.60
N ARG A 110 -8.00 -17.45 -4.52
CA ARG A 110 -9.23 -17.26 -5.29
C ARG A 110 -8.91 -17.36 -6.78
N ASN A 111 -9.80 -17.97 -7.54
CA ASN A 111 -9.68 -18.10 -8.99
C ASN A 111 -10.83 -17.32 -9.64
N ALA A 112 -10.54 -16.59 -10.71
CA ALA A 112 -11.52 -15.85 -11.49
C ALA A 112 -11.22 -16.05 -12.98
N HIS A 113 -12.27 -16.19 -13.80
CA HIS A 113 -12.16 -16.20 -15.25
C HIS A 113 -12.59 -14.84 -15.79
N THR A 114 -11.75 -14.26 -16.65
CA THR A 114 -11.98 -12.98 -17.31
C THR A 114 -11.64 -13.14 -18.79
N ASP A 115 -12.20 -12.28 -19.64
CA ASP A 115 -11.90 -12.32 -21.07
C ASP A 115 -10.65 -11.47 -21.35
N ILE A 116 -10.52 -10.34 -20.62
CA ILE A 116 -9.35 -9.47 -20.65
C ILE A 116 -8.88 -9.21 -19.21
N ALA A 117 -7.57 -9.28 -18.98
CA ALA A 117 -6.93 -8.83 -17.74
C ALA A 117 -6.01 -7.64 -18.04
N VAL A 118 -6.18 -6.55 -17.30
CA VAL A 118 -5.38 -5.33 -17.41
C VAL A 118 -4.55 -5.18 -16.13
N ILE A 119 -3.24 -5.03 -16.28
CA ILE A 119 -2.30 -4.88 -15.16
C ILE A 119 -1.78 -3.45 -15.16
N GLY A 120 -2.01 -2.74 -14.05
CA GLY A 120 -1.72 -1.33 -13.87
C GLY A 120 -2.96 -0.47 -14.07
N GLY A 121 -3.30 0.32 -13.05
CA GLY A 121 -4.41 1.27 -12.94
C GLY A 121 -4.02 2.70 -13.26
N GLY A 122 -2.91 2.92 -13.97
CA GLY A 122 -2.57 4.22 -14.54
C GLY A 122 -3.53 4.67 -15.67
N PRO A 123 -3.32 5.85 -16.27
CA PRO A 123 -4.22 6.38 -17.30
C PRO A 123 -4.36 5.45 -18.51
N ALA A 124 -3.27 4.79 -18.92
CA ALA A 124 -3.29 3.81 -20.01
C ALA A 124 -4.11 2.56 -19.66
N GLY A 125 -3.93 2.02 -18.46
CA GLY A 125 -4.62 0.81 -18.02
C GLY A 125 -6.11 1.04 -17.77
N VAL A 126 -6.47 2.17 -17.15
CA VAL A 126 -7.88 2.57 -17.00
C VAL A 126 -8.53 2.77 -18.37
N ALA A 127 -7.87 3.46 -19.31
CA ALA A 127 -8.39 3.63 -20.67
C ALA A 127 -8.57 2.28 -21.40
N ALA A 128 -7.61 1.36 -21.28
CA ALA A 128 -7.70 0.03 -21.84
C ALA A 128 -8.85 -0.78 -21.23
N ALA A 129 -9.00 -0.74 -19.91
CA ALA A 129 -10.07 -1.44 -19.20
C ALA A 129 -11.46 -0.90 -19.59
N LEU A 130 -11.60 0.42 -19.73
CA LEU A 130 -12.85 1.05 -20.17
C LEU A 130 -13.20 0.67 -21.61
N ALA A 131 -12.25 0.75 -22.54
CA ALA A 131 -12.47 0.38 -23.93
C ALA A 131 -12.85 -1.11 -24.08
N ALA A 132 -12.20 -1.98 -23.31
CA ALA A 132 -12.53 -3.40 -23.25
C ALA A 132 -13.91 -3.65 -22.61
N GLY A 133 -14.28 -2.93 -21.56
CA GLY A 133 -15.61 -3.03 -20.95
C GLY A 133 -16.72 -2.57 -21.90
N GLN A 134 -16.47 -1.51 -22.68
CA GLN A 134 -17.41 -0.99 -23.68
C GLN A 134 -17.69 -1.96 -24.82
N SER A 135 -16.79 -2.91 -25.11
CA SER A 135 -17.03 -3.98 -26.08
C SER A 135 -17.82 -5.16 -25.51
N GLY A 136 -18.17 -5.13 -24.22
CA GLY A 136 -18.91 -6.18 -23.52
C GLY A 136 -18.04 -7.29 -22.95
N ALA A 137 -16.71 -7.16 -22.98
CA ALA A 137 -15.81 -8.13 -22.37
C ALA A 137 -15.88 -8.09 -20.84
N ARG A 138 -15.71 -9.24 -20.17
CA ARG A 138 -15.40 -9.27 -18.74
C ARG A 138 -13.95 -8.86 -18.56
N VAL A 139 -13.74 -7.79 -17.81
CA VAL A 139 -12.41 -7.19 -17.59
C VAL A 139 -12.03 -7.28 -16.12
N LEU A 140 -10.83 -7.77 -15.85
CA LEU A 140 -10.19 -7.70 -14.54
C LEU A 140 -9.07 -6.67 -14.58
N LEU A 141 -9.24 -5.54 -13.91
CA LEU A 141 -8.19 -4.53 -13.71
C LEU A 141 -7.50 -4.79 -12.37
N VAL A 142 -6.17 -4.87 -12.38
CA VAL A 142 -5.34 -5.09 -11.19
C VAL A 142 -4.38 -3.92 -11.02
N GLU A 143 -4.42 -3.27 -9.87
CA GLU A 143 -3.50 -2.21 -9.46
C GLU A 143 -2.80 -2.63 -8.16
N HIS A 144 -1.53 -2.27 -8.03
CA HIS A 144 -0.71 -2.55 -6.85
C HIS A 144 -1.01 -1.53 -5.74
N GLY A 145 -1.08 -0.25 -6.09
CA GLY A 145 -1.36 0.84 -5.17
C GLY A 145 -2.79 0.84 -4.63
N PRO A 146 -3.05 1.62 -3.56
CA PRO A 146 -4.37 1.71 -2.94
C PRO A 146 -5.41 2.42 -3.81
N ASP A 147 -4.94 3.22 -4.78
CA ASP A 147 -5.76 4.06 -5.65
C ASP A 147 -5.38 3.89 -7.11
N LEU A 148 -6.34 4.11 -8.01
CA LEU A 148 -6.09 4.25 -9.44
C LEU A 148 -5.45 5.61 -9.78
N GLY A 149 -4.85 5.69 -10.97
CA GLY A 149 -4.16 6.86 -11.50
C GLY A 149 -2.65 6.71 -11.63
N GLY A 150 -2.06 5.65 -11.07
CA GLY A 150 -0.61 5.44 -11.09
C GLY A 150 0.16 6.59 -10.45
N GLU A 151 1.28 7.01 -11.04
CA GLU A 151 2.13 8.11 -10.53
C GLU A 151 1.42 9.48 -10.51
N ARG A 152 0.33 9.62 -11.26
CA ARG A 152 -0.43 10.87 -11.42
C ARG A 152 -1.88 10.59 -11.06
N PRO A 153 -2.24 10.67 -9.78
CA PRO A 153 -3.63 10.58 -9.39
C PRO A 153 -4.39 11.83 -9.82
N ILE A 154 -5.05 11.75 -10.96
CA ILE A 154 -5.87 12.84 -11.48
C ILE A 154 -7.34 12.49 -11.20
N GLY A 155 -8.06 13.41 -10.56
CA GLY A 155 -9.43 13.22 -10.06
C GLY A 155 -10.51 12.90 -11.09
N TRP A 156 -10.22 12.91 -12.41
CA TRP A 156 -11.19 12.47 -13.43
C TRP A 156 -11.31 10.94 -13.52
N ILE A 157 -10.34 10.17 -13.00
CA ILE A 157 -10.43 8.70 -12.99
C ILE A 157 -11.52 8.22 -12.01
N THR A 158 -11.75 8.96 -10.92
CA THR A 158 -12.77 8.63 -9.91
C THR A 158 -14.18 8.57 -10.51
N ASP A 159 -14.52 9.45 -11.47
CA ASP A 159 -15.82 9.44 -12.14
C ASP A 159 -15.97 8.27 -13.14
N ALA A 160 -14.87 7.82 -13.74
CA ALA A 160 -14.88 6.70 -14.70
C ALA A 160 -15.03 5.33 -14.01
N VAL A 161 -14.50 5.19 -12.79
CA VAL A 161 -14.38 3.93 -12.07
C VAL A 161 -15.67 3.49 -11.37
N THR A 162 -16.63 4.39 -11.19
CA THR A 162 -17.98 4.04 -10.69
C THR A 162 -18.73 3.01 -11.54
N THR A 163 -18.21 2.68 -12.73
CA THR A 163 -18.76 1.65 -13.64
C THR A 163 -18.12 0.25 -13.46
N LEU A 164 -17.03 0.12 -12.70
CA LEU A 164 -16.35 -1.16 -12.44
C LEU A 164 -16.97 -1.84 -11.21
N THR A 165 -17.94 -2.71 -11.46
CA THR A 165 -18.64 -3.46 -10.41
C THR A 165 -17.69 -4.47 -9.75
N ASP A 166 -17.52 -4.37 -8.43
CA ASP A 166 -16.81 -5.32 -7.56
C ASP A 166 -17.44 -6.73 -7.66
N HIS A 167 -16.87 -7.59 -8.51
CA HIS A 167 -17.22 -9.01 -8.59
C HIS A 167 -16.39 -9.87 -7.62
N GLY A 168 -15.63 -9.25 -6.70
CA GLY A 168 -14.69 -9.91 -5.80
C GLY A 168 -15.28 -10.33 -4.45
N ARG A 169 -16.41 -9.77 -4.00
CA ARG A 169 -17.14 -10.30 -2.83
C ARG A 169 -18.00 -11.49 -3.26
N GLY A 170 -17.44 -12.69 -3.13
CA GLY A 170 -18.20 -13.92 -3.25
C GLY A 170 -19.47 -13.84 -2.41
N ARG A 171 -20.62 -14.17 -3.03
CA ARG A 171 -21.85 -14.53 -2.31
C ARG A 171 -21.49 -15.61 -1.32
N GLY A 172 -21.39 -15.25 -0.03
CA GLY A 172 -21.53 -16.20 1.05
C GLY A 172 -22.94 -16.74 0.95
N ASP A 173 -23.06 -18.00 0.57
CA ASP A 173 -24.27 -18.78 0.66
C ASP A 173 -24.62 -18.90 2.15
N VAL A 174 -25.42 -17.95 2.65
CA VAL A 174 -26.08 -18.10 3.95
C VAL A 174 -27.24 -19.04 3.69
N GLY A 175 -26.97 -20.34 3.90
CA GLY A 175 -28.01 -21.37 3.89
C GLY A 175 -29.15 -20.98 4.84
N PRO A 176 -30.41 -21.34 4.52
CA PRO A 176 -31.56 -20.91 5.29
C PRO A 176 -31.48 -21.52 6.69
N GLY A 177 -31.75 -20.70 7.70
CA GLY A 177 -31.90 -21.15 9.07
C GLY A 177 -32.93 -22.28 9.17
N GLY A 178 -32.46 -23.45 9.60
CA GLY A 178 -33.29 -24.56 10.01
C GLY A 178 -33.23 -24.69 11.52
N ARG A 179 -34.35 -24.37 12.17
CA ARG A 179 -34.64 -24.73 13.56
C ARG A 179 -34.58 -26.26 13.70
N SER A 180 -33.96 -26.76 14.77
CA SER A 180 -34.36 -27.93 15.57
C SER A 180 -33.52 -27.95 16.83
#